data_AF-A0A453FP39-F1
#
_entry.id   AF-A0A453FP39-F1
#
_cell.length_a   1.000
_cell.length_b   1.000
_cell.length_c   1.000
_cell.angle_alpha   90.00
_cell.angle_beta   90.00
_cell.angle_gamma   90.00
#
_symmetry.space_group_name_H-M   'P 1'
#
loop_
_entity.id
_entity.type
_entity.pdbx_description
1 polymer ?
#
loop_
_entity_poly.entity_id
_entity_poly.type
_entity_poly.pdbx_seq_one_letter_code
_entity_poly.pdbx_strand_id
1 'polypeptide(L)'
;MSQDAVLREIKAVDSEHKKNLLSDGWRMHQLQKHLASKDHPYHKFSTGSWETLETKPKERGLDIRLELLKFYENYSANLMHLVVYVKESLDCIQSLVESLFSHVKNTDQRSFKCPSQPLSAEHLQLLVKAIPIIEGDYLKISWPVTPNIQFYKEGPCRYLSHLIGHEGEGSIFHIIKELGWAMDLVAGAGSDSNEYSFFSVGMRLTDAGHDHMEDIIGLVFKYIHLLKEDGIHEWIFDELASINETEFHYQDKVHPISYVTSTVSSMRLFPPEEWLVGESLPSKYAPNRINMILDELSPERVRILCESKKFEGSTNCAEPWYNTSYSIENVTPYMIKQWIQKAPTEKLYLPKPNIFVPKDLSLKEVPDKVTFPTILRKTPLSRLWYKPDMLFFTPKVYIIIDFHCPLSSHSPEAAVSTSLFVDLLVDYLNAYAYDA
;
A
#
# COMPACT_ATOMS: atom_id res chain seq x y z
N MET A 1 -32.37 10.31 14.18
CA MET A 1 -32.32 10.29 12.69
C MET A 1 -33.73 10.12 12.15
N SER A 2 -34.12 10.94 11.15
CA SER A 2 -35.41 10.80 10.47
C SER A 2 -35.36 9.65 9.45
N GLN A 3 -36.51 9.03 9.21
CA GLN A 3 -36.62 7.89 8.28
C GLN A 3 -36.30 8.30 6.83
N ASP A 4 -36.71 9.51 6.43
CA ASP A 4 -36.40 10.07 5.12
C ASP A 4 -34.90 10.30 4.90
N ALA A 5 -34.15 10.66 5.96
CA ALA A 5 -32.70 10.82 5.86
C ALA A 5 -32.01 9.47 5.66
N VAL A 6 -32.44 8.43 6.40
CA VAL A 6 -31.91 7.06 6.26
C VAL A 6 -32.11 6.55 4.83
N LEU A 7 -33.32 6.70 4.26
CA LEU A 7 -33.60 6.23 2.91
C LEU A 7 -32.79 6.97 1.84
N ARG A 8 -32.59 8.28 1.99
CA ARG A 8 -31.72 9.06 1.08
C ARG A 8 -30.27 8.62 1.17
N GLU A 9 -29.77 8.34 2.37
CA GLU A 9 -28.39 7.90 2.57
C GLU A 9 -28.15 6.49 2.01
N ILE A 10 -29.12 5.57 2.14
CA ILE A 10 -29.04 4.24 1.52
C ILE A 10 -28.88 4.35 -0.01
N LYS A 11 -29.53 5.32 -0.67
CA LYS A 11 -29.35 5.56 -2.12
C LYS A 11 -27.94 6.06 -2.46
N ALA A 12 -27.34 6.86 -1.58
CA ALA A 12 -25.97 7.33 -1.75
C ALA A 12 -24.98 6.16 -1.65
N VAL A 13 -25.12 5.31 -0.64
CA VAL A 13 -24.32 4.07 -0.48
C VAL A 13 -24.49 3.13 -1.68
N ASP A 14 -25.72 2.95 -2.18
CA ASP A 14 -25.96 2.13 -3.36
C ASP A 14 -25.28 2.69 -4.62
N SER A 15 -25.25 4.02 -4.76
CA SER A 15 -24.56 4.71 -5.85
C SER A 15 -23.04 4.57 -5.74
N GLU A 16 -22.49 4.58 -4.53
CA GLU A 16 -21.08 4.27 -4.28
C GLU A 16 -20.72 2.84 -4.69
N HIS A 17 -21.53 1.86 -4.28
CA HIS A 17 -21.31 0.46 -4.69
C HIS A 17 -21.39 0.30 -6.20
N LYS A 18 -22.39 0.88 -6.86
CA LYS A 18 -22.53 0.87 -8.33
C LYS A 18 -21.33 1.47 -9.06
N LYS A 19 -20.78 2.58 -8.55
CA LYS A 19 -19.53 3.15 -9.07
C LYS A 19 -18.38 2.15 -8.95
N ASN A 20 -18.29 1.46 -7.82
CA ASN A 20 -17.20 0.52 -7.55
C ASN A 20 -17.31 -0.79 -8.36
N LEU A 21 -18.48 -1.13 -8.94
CA LEU A 21 -18.66 -2.32 -9.78
C LEU A 21 -17.70 -2.36 -10.97
N LEU A 22 -17.28 -1.19 -11.47
CA LEU A 22 -16.37 -1.05 -12.61
C LEU A 22 -14.89 -0.94 -12.21
N SER A 23 -14.57 -1.04 -10.91
CA SER A 23 -13.20 -0.90 -10.42
C SER A 23 -12.61 -2.27 -10.11
N ASP A 24 -11.60 -2.68 -10.90
CA ASP A 24 -10.92 -3.95 -10.69
C ASP A 24 -10.31 -4.08 -9.28
N GLY A 25 -9.76 -3.01 -8.71
CA GLY A 25 -9.28 -3.02 -7.32
C GLY A 25 -10.36 -3.45 -6.31
N TRP A 26 -11.58 -2.92 -6.41
CA TRP A 26 -12.69 -3.31 -5.53
C TRP A 26 -13.18 -4.73 -5.80
N ARG A 27 -13.26 -5.12 -7.08
CA ARG A 27 -13.67 -6.46 -7.52
C ARG A 27 -12.74 -7.54 -6.98
N MET A 28 -11.44 -7.34 -7.11
CA MET A 28 -10.43 -8.30 -6.67
C MET A 28 -10.29 -8.33 -5.15
N HIS A 29 -10.41 -7.17 -4.49
CA HIS A 29 -10.44 -7.13 -3.02
C HIS A 29 -11.64 -7.90 -2.45
N GLN A 30 -12.84 -7.71 -3.00
CA GLN A 30 -14.02 -8.45 -2.55
C GLN A 30 -13.95 -9.95 -2.94
N LEU A 31 -13.34 -10.30 -4.07
CA LEU A 31 -13.07 -11.70 -4.44
C LEU A 31 -12.11 -12.36 -3.43
N GLN A 32 -11.02 -11.70 -3.04
CA GLN A 32 -10.08 -12.22 -2.03
C GLN A 32 -10.78 -12.49 -0.69
N LYS A 33 -11.69 -11.61 -0.28
CA LYS A 33 -12.55 -11.77 0.91
C LYS A 33 -13.54 -12.92 0.75
N HIS A 34 -14.19 -13.02 -0.41
CA HIS A 34 -15.15 -14.10 -0.70
C HIS A 34 -14.48 -15.49 -0.66
N LEU A 35 -13.21 -15.56 -1.02
CA LEU A 35 -12.40 -16.79 -0.98
C LEU A 35 -11.69 -17.02 0.36
N ALA A 36 -12.11 -16.34 1.43
CA ALA A 36 -11.71 -16.63 2.80
C ALA A 36 -12.82 -17.38 3.56
N SER A 37 -12.54 -17.80 4.78
CA SER A 37 -13.49 -18.53 5.62
C SER A 37 -14.82 -17.78 5.76
N LYS A 38 -15.92 -18.47 5.43
CA LYS A 38 -17.29 -17.91 5.44
C LYS A 38 -17.75 -17.43 6.81
N ASP A 39 -17.20 -18.03 7.88
CA ASP A 39 -17.52 -17.68 9.27
C ASP A 39 -16.72 -16.47 9.75
N HIS A 40 -15.68 -16.07 9.03
CA HIS A 40 -14.82 -14.95 9.41
C HIS A 40 -15.42 -13.60 8.97
N PRO A 41 -15.39 -12.54 9.81
CA PRO A 41 -15.88 -11.20 9.44
C PRO A 41 -15.27 -10.64 8.16
N TYR A 42 -14.02 -11.01 7.85
CA TYR A 42 -13.33 -10.64 6.61
C TYR A 42 -14.09 -11.05 5.34
N HIS A 43 -14.88 -12.13 5.36
CA HIS A 43 -15.67 -12.58 4.20
C HIS A 43 -16.82 -11.61 3.84
N LYS A 44 -17.27 -10.76 4.79
CA LYS A 44 -18.44 -9.91 4.62
C LYS A 44 -18.25 -8.86 3.53
N PHE A 45 -19.33 -8.53 2.83
CA PHE A 45 -19.40 -7.34 1.99
C PHE A 45 -19.52 -6.09 2.86
N SER A 46 -18.59 -5.15 2.71
CA SER A 46 -18.38 -4.04 3.65
C SER A 46 -19.06 -2.73 3.22
N THR A 47 -19.24 -2.50 1.92
CA THR A 47 -19.82 -1.23 1.42
C THR A 47 -21.33 -1.16 1.69
N GLY A 48 -22.03 -2.27 1.48
CA GLY A 48 -23.49 -2.27 1.44
C GLY A 48 -24.04 -1.82 0.07
N SER A 49 -25.32 -2.05 -0.11
CA SER A 49 -26.09 -1.78 -1.33
C SER A 49 -27.57 -1.67 -0.98
N TRP A 50 -28.39 -1.20 -1.93
CA TRP A 50 -29.85 -1.17 -1.75
C TRP A 50 -30.42 -2.54 -1.35
N GLU A 51 -29.89 -3.61 -1.91
CA GLU A 51 -30.32 -4.97 -1.59
C GLU A 51 -30.04 -5.34 -0.13
N THR A 52 -28.85 -4.99 0.38
CA THR A 52 -28.42 -5.33 1.76
C THR A 52 -28.99 -4.42 2.84
N LEU A 53 -29.31 -3.16 2.50
CA LEU A 53 -29.69 -2.13 3.46
C LEU A 53 -31.18 -1.74 3.38
N GLU A 54 -31.92 -2.13 2.35
CA GLU A 54 -33.37 -1.87 2.24
C GLU A 54 -34.14 -3.14 1.88
N THR A 55 -33.87 -3.77 0.73
CA THR A 55 -34.68 -4.89 0.23
C THR A 55 -34.70 -6.10 1.17
N LYS A 56 -33.54 -6.72 1.45
CA LYS A 56 -33.45 -7.92 2.30
C LYS A 56 -33.85 -7.67 3.75
N PRO A 57 -33.47 -6.53 4.39
CA PRO A 57 -33.96 -6.22 5.73
C PRO A 57 -35.48 -6.10 5.79
N LYS A 58 -36.10 -5.42 4.82
CA LYS A 58 -37.55 -5.23 4.76
C LYS A 58 -38.31 -6.54 4.54
N GLU A 59 -37.81 -7.42 3.68
CA GLU A 59 -38.35 -8.78 3.50
C GLU A 59 -38.31 -9.60 4.79
N ARG A 60 -37.31 -9.35 5.65
CA ARG A 60 -37.19 -9.97 6.98
C ARG A 60 -37.96 -9.23 8.08
N GLY A 61 -38.69 -8.17 7.75
CA GLY A 61 -39.43 -7.35 8.71
C GLY A 61 -38.55 -6.51 9.64
N LEU A 62 -37.31 -6.22 9.25
CA LEU A 62 -36.38 -5.39 10.02
C LEU A 62 -36.55 -3.90 9.69
N ASP A 63 -36.63 -3.07 10.72
CA ASP A 63 -36.54 -1.61 10.58
C ASP A 63 -35.08 -1.18 10.70
N ILE A 64 -34.50 -0.77 9.58
CA ILE A 64 -33.09 -0.36 9.49
C ILE A 64 -32.79 0.87 10.35
N ARG A 65 -33.75 1.76 10.58
CA ARG A 65 -33.57 2.88 11.49
C ARG A 65 -33.39 2.41 12.93
N LEU A 66 -34.15 1.39 13.34
CA LEU A 66 -34.01 0.79 14.67
C LEU A 66 -32.68 0.03 14.80
N GLU A 67 -32.27 -0.72 13.77
CA GLU A 67 -30.97 -1.40 13.77
C GLU A 67 -29.79 -0.41 13.79
N LEU A 68 -29.90 0.74 13.10
CA LEU A 68 -28.91 1.83 13.20
C LEU A 68 -28.84 2.42 14.60
N LEU A 69 -29.98 2.66 15.25
CA LEU A 69 -30.02 3.17 16.63
C LEU A 69 -29.43 2.16 17.61
N LYS A 70 -29.75 0.87 17.44
CA LYS A 70 -29.17 -0.22 18.21
C LYS A 70 -27.66 -0.33 17.98
N PHE A 71 -27.19 -0.18 16.74
CA PHE A 71 -25.76 -0.18 16.44
C PHE A 71 -25.05 1.04 17.05
N TYR A 72 -25.71 2.20 17.07
CA TYR A 72 -25.21 3.41 17.71
C TYR A 72 -25.00 3.26 19.23
N GLU A 73 -25.66 2.30 19.90
CA GLU A 73 -25.37 1.99 21.31
C GLU A 73 -23.93 1.49 21.52
N ASN A 74 -23.28 1.00 20.47
CA ASN A 74 -21.86 0.63 20.49
C ASN A 74 -20.92 1.84 20.37
N TYR A 75 -21.43 3.04 20.06
CA TYR A 75 -20.64 4.28 20.01
C TYR A 75 -20.41 4.80 21.43
N SER A 76 -19.36 4.27 22.08
CA SER A 76 -18.97 4.61 23.44
C SER A 76 -17.71 5.45 23.49
N ALA A 77 -17.65 6.43 24.40
CA ALA A 77 -16.50 7.31 24.57
C ALA A 77 -15.17 6.57 24.79
N ASN A 78 -15.17 5.42 25.48
CA ASN A 78 -13.95 4.63 25.73
C ASN A 78 -13.34 3.98 24.46
N LEU A 79 -14.05 3.97 23.34
CA LEU A 79 -13.57 3.45 22.05
C LEU A 79 -13.22 4.57 21.06
N MET A 80 -13.47 5.83 21.42
CA MET A 80 -13.29 6.99 20.55
C MET A 80 -11.93 7.64 20.77
N HIS A 81 -11.33 8.12 19.68
CA HIS A 81 -10.15 8.96 19.69
C HIS A 81 -10.48 10.24 18.91
N LEU A 82 -9.90 11.36 19.33
CA LEU A 82 -10.15 12.67 18.74
C LEU A 82 -8.83 13.41 18.59
N VAL A 83 -8.62 14.00 17.41
CA VAL A 83 -7.50 14.91 17.14
C VAL A 83 -8.09 16.23 16.63
N VAL A 84 -7.68 17.34 17.24
CA VAL A 84 -8.10 18.69 16.88
C VAL A 84 -6.88 19.48 16.42
N TYR A 85 -6.95 20.05 15.22
CA TYR A 85 -5.87 20.85 14.63
C TYR A 85 -6.34 22.30 14.48
N VAL A 86 -5.85 23.19 15.34
CA VAL A 86 -6.23 24.61 15.34
C VAL A 86 -5.03 25.51 15.70
N LYS A 87 -5.23 26.84 15.74
CA LYS A 87 -4.16 27.83 15.95
C LYS A 87 -4.08 28.34 17.39
N GLU A 88 -5.11 28.07 18.18
CA GLU A 88 -5.29 28.49 19.56
C GLU A 88 -4.34 27.74 20.52
N SER A 89 -4.19 28.26 21.73
CA SER A 89 -3.37 27.62 22.78
C SER A 89 -4.01 26.32 23.28
N LEU A 90 -3.18 25.40 23.79
CA LEU A 90 -3.64 24.11 24.33
C LEU A 90 -4.75 24.26 25.38
N ASP A 91 -4.66 25.23 26.29
CA ASP A 91 -5.69 25.45 27.34
C ASP A 91 -7.07 25.83 26.75
N CYS A 92 -7.07 26.62 25.68
CA CYS A 92 -8.28 27.03 24.98
C CYS A 92 -8.91 25.83 24.25
N ILE A 93 -8.07 25.03 23.59
CA ILE A 93 -8.51 23.81 22.88
C ILE A 93 -9.06 22.79 23.88
N GLN A 94 -8.39 22.58 25.01
CA GLN A 94 -8.86 21.68 26.04
C GLN A 94 -10.25 22.10 26.54
N SER A 95 -10.41 23.38 26.89
CA SER A 95 -11.70 23.92 27.33
C SER A 95 -12.81 23.72 26.28
N LEU A 96 -12.49 23.93 24.99
CA LEU A 96 -13.41 23.72 23.88
C LEU A 96 -13.78 22.23 23.73
N VAL A 97 -12.79 21.34 23.72
CA VAL A 97 -13.00 19.89 23.60
C VAL A 97 -13.83 19.35 24.76
N GLU A 98 -13.51 19.74 25.99
CA GLU A 98 -14.29 19.36 27.18
C GLU A 98 -15.74 19.84 27.06
N SER A 99 -15.96 21.09 26.62
CA SER A 99 -17.31 21.64 26.47
C SER A 99 -18.18 20.90 25.43
N LEU A 100 -17.56 20.36 24.37
CA LEU A 100 -18.27 19.72 23.26
C LEU A 100 -18.40 18.21 23.42
N PHE A 101 -17.37 17.54 23.95
CA PHE A 101 -17.25 16.09 23.91
C PHE A 101 -17.36 15.41 25.28
N SER A 102 -17.33 16.14 26.40
CA SER A 102 -17.51 15.54 27.74
C SER A 102 -18.88 14.86 27.94
N HIS A 103 -19.87 15.24 27.12
CA HIS A 103 -21.21 14.67 27.16
C HIS A 103 -21.36 13.37 26.35
N VAL A 104 -20.32 12.94 25.62
CA VAL A 104 -20.35 11.64 24.92
C VAL A 104 -20.40 10.54 25.95
N LYS A 105 -21.42 9.69 25.87
CA LYS A 105 -21.65 8.63 26.86
C LYS A 105 -20.54 7.59 26.78
N ASN A 106 -19.97 7.26 27.94
CA ASN A 106 -19.18 6.06 28.11
C ASN A 106 -20.10 4.92 28.56
N THR A 107 -20.34 3.95 27.69
CA THR A 107 -21.10 2.73 27.98
C THR A 107 -20.19 1.53 28.25
N ASP A 108 -18.89 1.76 28.47
CA ASP A 108 -17.86 0.76 28.77
C ASP A 108 -17.85 -0.41 27.78
N GLN A 109 -17.99 -0.08 26.49
CA GLN A 109 -18.04 -1.07 25.42
C GLN A 109 -16.70 -1.76 25.27
N ARG A 110 -16.71 -3.07 25.08
CA ARG A 110 -15.49 -3.82 24.78
C ARG A 110 -15.12 -3.61 23.32
N SER A 111 -13.84 -3.40 23.04
CA SER A 111 -13.35 -3.41 21.67
C SER A 111 -13.64 -4.76 21.02
N PHE A 112 -14.15 -4.74 19.79
CA PHE A 112 -14.37 -5.95 19.03
C PHE A 112 -13.03 -6.62 18.76
N LYS A 113 -12.86 -7.85 19.25
CA LYS A 113 -11.72 -8.70 18.91
C LYS A 113 -12.12 -9.59 17.75
N CYS A 114 -11.55 -9.34 16.58
CA CYS A 114 -11.75 -10.21 15.43
C CYS A 114 -11.12 -11.59 15.73
N PRO A 115 -11.70 -12.71 15.24
CA PRO A 115 -10.93 -13.94 15.11
C PRO A 115 -9.63 -13.64 14.34
N SER A 116 -8.59 -14.45 14.56
CA SER A 116 -7.25 -14.19 14.02
C SER A 116 -7.21 -14.29 12.49
N GLN A 117 -6.74 -15.42 11.97
CA GLN A 117 -6.43 -15.56 10.56
C GLN A 117 -7.71 -15.93 9.76
N PRO A 118 -8.16 -15.10 8.80
CA PRO A 118 -9.29 -15.43 7.93
C PRO A 118 -9.07 -16.65 7.01
N LEU A 119 -7.81 -17.06 6.83
CA LEU A 119 -7.42 -18.15 5.94
C LEU A 119 -7.03 -19.41 6.75
N SER A 120 -7.88 -20.43 6.71
CA SER A 120 -7.51 -21.78 7.15
C SER A 120 -6.70 -22.51 6.07
N ALA A 121 -6.16 -23.70 6.37
CA ALA A 121 -5.35 -24.49 5.44
C ALA A 121 -6.02 -24.77 4.08
N GLU A 122 -7.35 -24.89 4.04
CA GLU A 122 -8.11 -25.13 2.80
C GLU A 122 -8.16 -23.90 1.86
N HIS A 123 -7.83 -22.71 2.38
CA HIS A 123 -7.82 -21.46 1.64
C HIS A 123 -6.42 -21.10 1.13
N LEU A 124 -5.40 -21.90 1.44
CA LEU A 124 -4.01 -21.73 1.02
C LEU A 124 -3.70 -22.66 -0.16
N GLN A 125 -2.55 -22.48 -0.80
CA GLN A 125 -2.13 -23.28 -1.95
C GLN A 125 -3.14 -23.16 -3.11
N LEU A 126 -3.68 -21.96 -3.31
CA LEU A 126 -4.65 -21.66 -4.36
C LEU A 126 -4.06 -20.73 -5.41
N LEU A 127 -4.32 -21.04 -6.68
CA LEU A 127 -4.21 -20.13 -7.81
C LEU A 127 -5.61 -19.72 -8.24
N VAL A 128 -5.92 -18.44 -8.10
CA VAL A 128 -7.18 -17.84 -8.51
C VAL A 128 -6.95 -17.13 -9.84
N LYS A 129 -7.69 -17.53 -10.87
CA LYS A 129 -7.68 -16.86 -12.18
C LYS A 129 -8.94 -16.02 -12.28
N ALA A 130 -8.81 -14.71 -12.43
CA ALA A 130 -9.92 -13.77 -12.45
C ALA A 130 -9.92 -12.92 -13.73
N ILE A 131 -11.11 -12.54 -14.20
CA ILE A 131 -11.25 -11.70 -15.39
C ILE A 131 -11.42 -10.24 -14.94
N PRO A 132 -10.46 -9.35 -15.25
CA PRO A 132 -10.58 -7.92 -14.98
C PRO A 132 -11.55 -7.26 -15.97
N ILE A 133 -11.95 -6.03 -15.71
CA ILE A 133 -12.73 -5.20 -16.62
C ILE A 133 -11.81 -4.52 -17.62
N ILE A 134 -10.73 -3.89 -17.13
CA ILE A 134 -9.74 -3.20 -17.95
C ILE A 134 -8.77 -4.24 -18.56
N GLU A 135 -8.20 -3.91 -19.71
CA GLU A 135 -7.13 -4.72 -20.31
C GLU A 135 -5.85 -4.62 -19.48
N GLY A 136 -5.13 -5.73 -19.40
CA GLY A 136 -3.90 -5.86 -18.64
C GLY A 136 -3.84 -7.18 -17.89
N ASP A 137 -2.61 -7.63 -17.67
CA ASP A 137 -2.32 -8.84 -16.91
C ASP A 137 -1.70 -8.44 -15.56
N TYR A 138 -2.23 -8.97 -14.46
CA TYR A 138 -1.73 -8.68 -13.12
C TYR A 138 -1.52 -9.97 -12.34
N LEU A 139 -0.39 -10.05 -11.63
CA LEU A 139 -0.04 -11.18 -10.77
C LEU A 139 0.15 -10.67 -9.35
N LYS A 140 -0.56 -11.28 -8.39
CA LYS A 140 -0.40 -11.04 -6.96
C LYS A 140 -0.14 -12.35 -6.24
N ILE A 141 1.04 -12.45 -5.64
CA ILE A 141 1.44 -13.57 -4.77
C ILE A 141 1.33 -13.07 -3.33
N SER A 142 0.65 -13.81 -2.46
CA SER A 142 0.36 -13.35 -1.10
C SER A 142 0.45 -14.46 -0.07
N TRP A 143 0.84 -14.09 1.14
CA TRP A 143 0.93 -14.98 2.29
C TRP A 143 0.23 -14.35 3.49
N PRO A 144 -0.58 -15.12 4.24
CA PRO A 144 -0.97 -14.70 5.58
C PRO A 144 0.26 -14.62 6.46
N VAL A 145 0.51 -13.47 7.08
CA VAL A 145 1.65 -13.23 7.97
C VAL A 145 1.20 -12.68 9.30
N THR A 146 2.09 -12.76 10.28
CA THR A 146 1.90 -12.11 11.57
C THR A 146 1.83 -10.58 11.37
N PRO A 147 0.84 -9.88 11.93
CA PRO A 147 0.67 -8.45 11.72
C PRO A 147 1.90 -7.63 12.12
N ASN A 148 2.37 -6.78 11.19
CA ASN A 148 3.56 -5.95 11.42
C ASN A 148 3.43 -5.03 12.64
N ILE A 149 2.21 -4.59 12.93
CA ILE A 149 1.88 -3.76 14.10
C ILE A 149 2.26 -4.41 15.45
N GLN A 150 2.32 -5.75 15.54
CA GLN A 150 2.77 -6.43 16.76
C GLN A 150 4.29 -6.28 17.00
N PHE A 151 5.03 -5.96 15.94
CA PHE A 151 6.49 -5.79 15.94
C PHE A 151 6.87 -4.46 15.27
N TYR A 152 6.08 -3.41 15.47
CA TYR A 152 6.24 -2.14 14.74
C TYR A 152 7.62 -1.51 14.96
N LYS A 153 8.21 -1.69 16.16
CA LYS A 153 9.58 -1.23 16.47
C LYS A 153 10.65 -2.04 15.74
N GLU A 154 10.40 -3.30 15.45
CA GLU A 154 11.32 -4.15 14.68
C GLU A 154 11.10 -4.08 13.16
N GLY A 155 9.88 -3.75 12.72
CA GLY A 155 9.47 -3.59 11.32
C GLY A 155 9.86 -4.72 10.36
N PRO A 156 9.66 -6.01 10.68
CA PRO A 156 10.13 -7.11 9.85
C PRO A 156 9.51 -7.13 8.45
N CYS A 157 8.23 -6.78 8.31
CA CYS A 157 7.60 -6.72 6.99
C CYS A 157 8.14 -5.56 6.14
N ARG A 158 8.50 -4.44 6.76
CA ARG A 158 9.09 -3.30 6.05
C ARG A 158 10.49 -3.63 5.54
N TYR A 159 11.30 -4.32 6.36
CA TYR A 159 12.60 -4.84 5.95
C TYR A 159 12.49 -5.79 4.74
N LEU A 160 11.57 -6.76 4.80
CA LEU A 160 11.36 -7.71 3.69
C LEU A 160 10.77 -7.05 2.44
N SER A 161 9.86 -6.09 2.62
CA SER A 161 9.29 -5.28 1.54
C SER A 161 10.36 -4.50 0.79
N HIS A 162 11.32 -3.89 1.51
CA HIS A 162 12.43 -3.17 0.90
C HIS A 162 13.30 -4.07 0.01
N LEU A 163 13.58 -5.31 0.42
CA LEU A 163 14.41 -6.24 -0.36
C LEU A 163 13.64 -6.88 -1.52
N ILE A 164 12.46 -7.42 -1.25
CA ILE A 164 11.65 -8.11 -2.26
C ILE A 164 11.10 -7.12 -3.30
N GLY A 165 10.85 -5.87 -2.88
CA GLY A 165 10.40 -4.76 -3.71
C GLY A 165 11.51 -3.87 -4.26
N HIS A 166 12.79 -4.24 -4.09
CA HIS A 166 13.92 -3.46 -4.63
C HIS A 166 13.87 -3.45 -6.16
N GLU A 167 14.28 -2.34 -6.78
CA GLU A 167 14.25 -2.18 -8.24
C GLU A 167 15.64 -2.00 -8.89
N GLY A 168 16.69 -1.97 -8.08
CA GLY A 168 18.07 -1.90 -8.55
C GLY A 168 18.60 -3.23 -9.10
N GLU A 169 19.84 -3.20 -9.58
CA GLU A 169 20.48 -4.39 -10.15
C GLU A 169 20.50 -5.58 -9.17
N GLY A 170 20.17 -6.76 -9.68
CA GLY A 170 20.13 -8.00 -8.91
C GLY A 170 18.82 -8.29 -8.19
N SER A 171 17.87 -7.36 -8.21
CA SER A 171 16.52 -7.54 -7.68
C SER A 171 15.64 -8.44 -8.56
N ILE A 172 14.51 -8.89 -8.00
CA ILE A 172 13.47 -9.60 -8.75
C ILE A 172 13.00 -8.74 -9.93
N PHE A 173 12.65 -7.48 -9.66
CA PHE A 173 12.07 -6.59 -10.65
C PHE A 173 13.03 -6.31 -11.80
N HIS A 174 14.31 -6.06 -11.50
CA HIS A 174 15.32 -5.81 -12.53
C HIS A 174 15.42 -6.97 -13.54
N ILE A 175 15.41 -8.22 -13.06
CA ILE A 175 15.50 -9.40 -13.93
C ILE A 175 14.25 -9.56 -14.80
N ILE A 176 13.06 -9.51 -14.20
CA ILE A 176 11.82 -9.68 -14.98
C ILE A 176 11.59 -8.50 -15.94
N LYS A 177 12.13 -7.32 -15.63
CA LYS A 177 12.15 -6.17 -16.54
C LYS A 177 13.13 -6.36 -17.70
N GLU A 178 14.36 -6.81 -17.46
CA GLU A 178 15.32 -7.15 -18.54
C GLU A 178 14.76 -8.21 -19.51
N LEU A 179 13.98 -9.17 -18.99
CA LEU A 179 13.32 -10.20 -19.78
C LEU A 179 12.03 -9.70 -20.49
N GLY A 180 11.60 -8.47 -20.21
CA GLY A 180 10.39 -7.89 -20.78
C GLY A 180 9.10 -8.53 -20.27
N TRP A 181 9.10 -9.07 -19.05
CA TRP A 181 7.97 -9.81 -18.46
C TRP A 181 7.08 -8.95 -17.55
N ALA A 182 7.60 -7.89 -16.94
CA ALA A 182 6.80 -7.02 -16.06
C ALA A 182 7.14 -5.54 -16.24
N MET A 183 6.16 -4.69 -15.92
CA MET A 183 6.26 -3.23 -15.99
C MET A 183 6.60 -2.59 -14.65
N ASP A 184 6.19 -3.24 -13.55
CA ASP A 184 6.42 -2.80 -12.17
C ASP A 184 6.31 -3.97 -11.21
N LEU A 185 6.79 -3.74 -9.98
CA LEU A 185 6.64 -4.67 -8.86
C LEU A 185 6.42 -3.88 -7.57
N VAL A 186 5.48 -4.32 -6.75
CA VAL A 186 5.23 -3.77 -5.42
C VAL A 186 5.22 -4.91 -4.41
N ALA A 187 5.98 -4.77 -3.33
CA ALA A 187 5.99 -5.73 -2.23
C ALA A 187 5.66 -5.03 -0.91
N GLY A 188 4.83 -5.64 -0.06
CA GLY A 188 4.48 -5.03 1.23
C GLY A 188 3.48 -5.83 2.04
N ALA A 189 3.31 -5.44 3.31
CA ALA A 189 2.29 -5.99 4.18
C ALA A 189 1.23 -4.95 4.54
N GLY A 190 -0.01 -5.39 4.74
CA GLY A 190 -1.08 -4.53 5.26
C GLY A 190 -0.85 -4.15 6.74
N SER A 191 -1.19 -2.92 7.11
CA SER A 191 -1.00 -2.35 8.45
C SER A 191 -2.29 -2.19 9.28
N ASP A 192 -3.45 -2.47 8.70
CA ASP A 192 -4.74 -2.01 9.26
C ASP A 192 -5.36 -2.90 10.37
N SER A 193 -4.73 -4.03 10.72
CA SER A 193 -5.27 -4.98 11.71
C SER A 193 -4.19 -5.52 12.65
N ASN A 194 -4.56 -5.67 13.92
CA ASN A 194 -3.75 -6.30 14.95
C ASN A 194 -3.88 -7.84 14.96
N GLU A 195 -4.88 -8.37 14.27
CA GLU A 195 -5.30 -9.77 14.33
C GLU A 195 -4.77 -10.60 13.17
N TYR A 196 -4.73 -10.03 11.96
CA TYR A 196 -4.17 -10.68 10.77
C TYR A 196 -3.59 -9.66 9.79
N SER A 197 -2.62 -10.10 8.99
CA SER A 197 -2.08 -9.31 7.89
C SER A 197 -1.70 -10.25 6.73
N PHE A 198 -1.47 -9.65 5.57
CA PHE A 198 -0.98 -10.33 4.38
C PHE A 198 0.26 -9.61 3.88
N PHE A 199 1.33 -10.35 3.64
CA PHE A 199 2.44 -9.89 2.82
C PHE A 199 2.12 -10.25 1.38
N SER A 200 2.26 -9.29 0.45
CA SER A 200 1.97 -9.51 -0.97
C SER A 200 3.08 -8.96 -1.85
N VAL A 201 3.32 -9.65 -2.96
CA VAL A 201 4.12 -9.19 -4.09
C VAL A 201 3.18 -9.10 -5.29
N GLY A 202 2.94 -7.89 -5.77
CA GLY A 202 2.08 -7.59 -6.91
C GLY A 202 2.89 -7.04 -8.07
N MET A 203 2.52 -7.38 -9.30
CA MET A 203 3.21 -6.90 -10.50
C MET A 203 2.26 -6.83 -11.70
N ARG A 204 2.38 -5.77 -12.49
CA ARG A 204 1.76 -5.70 -13.82
C ARG A 204 2.65 -6.42 -14.84
N LEU A 205 2.05 -7.38 -15.54
CA LEU A 205 2.73 -8.22 -16.51
C LEU A 205 2.57 -7.67 -17.92
N THR A 206 3.57 -7.93 -18.75
CA THR A 206 3.43 -7.81 -20.21
C THR A 206 2.74 -9.05 -20.78
N ASP A 207 2.40 -9.02 -22.07
CA ASP A 207 1.91 -10.21 -22.76
C ASP A 207 2.87 -11.39 -22.67
N ALA A 208 4.18 -11.15 -22.82
CA ALA A 208 5.21 -12.17 -22.64
C ALA A 208 5.28 -12.64 -21.18
N GLY A 209 5.15 -11.72 -20.22
CA GLY A 209 5.13 -12.06 -18.79
C GLY A 209 3.98 -12.97 -18.39
N HIS A 210 2.81 -12.82 -19.01
CA HIS A 210 1.68 -13.71 -18.81
C HIS A 210 2.04 -15.17 -19.15
N ASP A 211 2.69 -15.38 -20.30
CA ASP A 211 3.10 -16.71 -20.77
C ASP A 211 4.23 -17.31 -19.89
N HIS A 212 4.94 -16.45 -19.14
CA HIS A 212 6.02 -16.80 -18.22
C HIS A 212 5.65 -16.68 -16.73
N MET A 213 4.35 -16.64 -16.40
CA MET A 213 3.87 -16.44 -15.03
C MET A 213 4.49 -17.44 -14.02
N GLU A 214 4.59 -18.71 -14.40
CA GLU A 214 5.20 -19.74 -13.55
C GLU A 214 6.69 -19.46 -13.28
N ASP A 215 7.42 -19.00 -14.30
CA ASP A 215 8.84 -18.67 -14.19
C ASP A 215 9.05 -17.47 -13.26
N ILE A 216 8.15 -16.47 -13.33
CA ILE A 216 8.13 -15.30 -12.45
C ILE A 216 7.86 -15.71 -10.99
N ILE A 217 6.86 -16.57 -10.75
CA ILE A 217 6.57 -17.08 -9.41
C ILE A 217 7.79 -17.85 -8.87
N GLY A 218 8.42 -18.68 -9.71
CA GLY A 218 9.65 -19.38 -9.37
C GLY A 218 10.79 -18.44 -8.99
N LEU A 219 10.93 -17.31 -9.69
CA LEU A 219 11.94 -16.28 -9.39
C LEU A 219 11.69 -15.60 -8.03
N VAL A 220 10.44 -15.27 -7.70
CA VAL A 220 10.08 -14.71 -6.39
C VAL A 220 10.48 -15.68 -5.27
N PHE A 221 10.17 -16.97 -5.41
CA PHE A 221 10.57 -17.97 -4.42
C PHE A 221 12.08 -18.20 -4.37
N LYS A 222 12.79 -18.10 -5.50
CA LYS A 222 14.27 -18.12 -5.50
C LYS A 222 14.85 -16.98 -4.68
N TYR A 223 14.32 -15.79 -4.83
CA TYR A 223 14.78 -14.64 -4.05
C TYR A 223 14.46 -14.83 -2.56
N ILE A 224 13.28 -15.35 -2.21
CA ILE A 224 12.97 -15.71 -0.83
C ILE A 224 13.97 -16.75 -0.27
N HIS A 225 14.37 -17.75 -1.06
CA HIS A 225 15.41 -18.70 -0.65
C HIS A 225 16.77 -18.04 -0.48
N LEU A 226 17.16 -17.13 -1.38
CA LEU A 226 18.38 -16.33 -1.25
C LEU A 226 18.40 -15.57 0.09
N LEU A 227 17.29 -14.91 0.46
CA LEU A 227 17.16 -14.22 1.74
C LEU A 227 17.31 -15.16 2.95
N LYS A 228 16.89 -16.43 2.82
CA LYS A 228 17.03 -17.44 3.87
C LYS A 228 18.45 -17.99 3.98
N GLU A 229 19.19 -18.05 2.88
CA GLU A 229 20.55 -18.62 2.81
C GLU A 229 21.65 -17.59 3.12
N ASP A 230 21.64 -16.46 2.40
CA ASP A 230 22.64 -15.38 2.54
C ASP A 230 22.40 -14.54 3.81
N GLY A 231 21.15 -14.57 4.27
CA GLY A 231 20.72 -14.00 5.54
C GLY A 231 20.32 -12.54 5.45
N ILE A 232 19.92 -12.03 6.60
CA ILE A 232 19.49 -10.66 6.82
C ILE A 232 20.63 -9.87 7.48
N HIS A 233 20.87 -8.64 7.03
CA HIS A 233 22.01 -7.86 7.47
C HIS A 233 21.58 -6.61 8.24
N GLU A 234 22.31 -6.31 9.31
CA GLU A 234 22.06 -5.13 10.15
C GLU A 234 22.27 -3.82 9.37
N TRP A 235 23.25 -3.76 8.48
CA TRP A 235 23.51 -2.54 7.70
C TRP A 235 22.31 -2.10 6.83
N ILE A 236 21.52 -3.05 6.32
CA ILE A 236 20.30 -2.77 5.54
C ILE A 236 19.22 -2.18 6.46
N PHE A 237 19.13 -2.70 7.69
CA PHE A 237 18.24 -2.15 8.69
C PHE A 237 18.65 -0.73 9.08
N ASP A 238 19.94 -0.49 9.32
CA ASP A 238 20.47 0.83 9.68
C ASP A 238 20.24 1.85 8.55
N GLU A 239 20.38 1.43 7.29
CA GLU A 239 20.09 2.24 6.12
C GLU A 239 18.61 2.64 6.06
N LEU A 240 17.71 1.67 6.19
CA LEU A 240 16.28 1.91 6.26
C LEU A 240 15.90 2.82 7.44
N ALA A 241 16.47 2.59 8.62
CA ALA A 241 16.25 3.43 9.79
C ALA A 241 16.67 4.87 9.52
N SER A 242 17.85 5.08 8.93
CA SER A 242 18.40 6.40 8.59
C SER A 242 17.53 7.15 7.57
N ILE A 243 17.05 6.46 6.52
CA ILE A 243 16.15 7.03 5.51
C ILE A 243 14.84 7.48 6.16
N ASN A 244 14.21 6.60 6.96
CA ASN A 244 12.93 6.88 7.59
C ASN A 244 13.03 7.97 8.68
N GLU A 245 14.13 8.00 9.44
CA GLU A 245 14.41 9.05 10.42
C GLU A 245 14.56 10.40 9.73
N THR A 246 15.28 10.44 8.60
CA THR A 246 15.41 11.65 7.78
C THR A 246 14.05 12.10 7.23
N GLU A 247 13.25 11.17 6.69
CA GLU A 247 11.92 11.47 6.16
C GLU A 247 11.01 12.04 7.25
N PHE A 248 11.00 11.44 8.45
CA PHE A 248 10.18 11.90 9.57
C PHE A 248 10.59 13.30 10.06
N HIS A 249 11.88 13.54 10.29
CA HIS A 249 12.36 14.82 10.81
C HIS A 249 12.18 15.98 9.83
N TYR A 250 12.29 15.71 8.54
CA TYR A 250 12.20 16.73 7.48
C TYR A 250 10.93 16.58 6.65
N GLN A 251 9.88 15.97 7.21
CA GLN A 251 8.60 15.81 6.53
C GLN A 251 7.99 17.18 6.21
N ASP A 252 7.48 17.34 4.99
CA ASP A 252 6.80 18.58 4.61
C ASP A 252 5.48 18.70 5.37
N LYS A 253 5.05 19.94 5.62
CA LYS A 253 3.78 20.20 6.29
C LYS A 253 2.62 19.64 5.47
N VAL A 254 1.99 18.60 5.98
CA VAL A 254 0.80 17.98 5.37
C VAL A 254 -0.46 18.80 5.62
N HIS A 255 -1.46 18.62 4.75
CA HIS A 255 -2.76 19.29 4.91
C HIS A 255 -3.42 18.89 6.24
N PRO A 256 -4.01 19.82 7.01
CA PRO A 256 -4.53 19.54 8.36
C PRO A 256 -5.50 18.36 8.44
N ILE A 257 -6.39 18.19 7.45
CA ILE A 257 -7.36 17.08 7.43
C ILE A 257 -6.68 15.71 7.33
N SER A 258 -5.61 15.61 6.53
CA SER A 258 -4.84 14.39 6.38
C SER A 258 -4.07 14.08 7.66
N TYR A 259 -3.49 15.13 8.28
CA TYR A 259 -2.77 15.01 9.54
C TYR A 259 -3.65 14.45 10.66
N VAL A 260 -4.83 15.05 10.90
CA VAL A 260 -5.72 14.58 11.98
C VAL A 260 -6.27 13.18 11.70
N THR A 261 -6.54 12.85 10.44
CA THR A 261 -7.07 11.51 10.07
C THR A 261 -6.01 10.42 10.27
N SER A 262 -4.77 10.66 9.83
CA SER A 262 -3.66 9.73 10.06
C SER A 262 -3.34 9.58 11.55
N THR A 263 -3.26 10.70 12.28
CA THR A 263 -2.97 10.69 13.72
C THR A 263 -4.05 9.93 14.50
N VAL A 264 -5.33 10.19 14.25
CA VAL A 264 -6.41 9.50 14.98
C VAL A 264 -6.46 8.00 14.67
N SER A 265 -6.01 7.61 13.48
CA SER A 265 -5.87 6.19 13.09
C SER A 265 -4.72 5.55 13.86
N SER A 266 -3.58 6.24 13.96
CA SER A 266 -2.43 5.82 14.77
C SER A 266 -2.77 5.70 16.26
N MET A 267 -3.61 6.58 16.81
CA MET A 267 -4.05 6.49 18.21
C MET A 267 -4.77 5.18 18.56
N ARG A 268 -5.41 4.53 17.57
CA ARG A 268 -6.08 3.25 17.75
C ARG A 268 -5.11 2.06 17.79
N LEU A 269 -3.92 2.23 17.23
CA LEU A 269 -2.95 1.16 17.00
C LEU A 269 -1.76 1.24 17.97
N PHE A 270 -1.37 2.44 18.36
CA PHE A 270 -0.14 2.71 19.10
C PHE A 270 -0.40 3.35 20.48
N PRO A 271 0.51 3.17 21.45
CA PRO A 271 0.44 3.89 22.72
C PRO A 271 0.68 5.40 22.53
N PRO A 272 0.28 6.25 23.51
CA PRO A 272 0.34 7.72 23.39
C PRO A 272 1.69 8.31 23.01
N GLU A 273 2.77 7.71 23.48
CA GLU A 273 4.14 8.16 23.19
C GLU A 273 4.53 7.94 21.72
N GLU A 274 3.79 7.10 21.00
CA GLU A 274 4.11 6.61 19.65
C GLU A 274 3.07 7.06 18.62
N TRP A 275 2.09 7.90 18.97
CA TRP A 275 1.00 8.31 18.07
C TRP A 275 1.46 9.00 16.78
N LEU A 276 2.63 9.65 16.81
CA LEU A 276 3.19 10.35 15.65
C LEU A 276 4.29 9.55 14.93
N VAL A 277 5.02 8.71 15.67
CA VAL A 277 6.25 8.03 15.18
C VAL A 277 6.06 6.53 14.94
N GLY A 278 5.02 5.91 15.52
CA GLY A 278 4.87 4.46 15.59
C GLY A 278 4.74 3.78 14.22
N GLU A 279 4.15 4.48 13.24
CA GLU A 279 4.08 4.01 11.85
C GLU A 279 5.35 4.35 11.05
N SER A 280 6.12 5.34 11.50
CA SER A 280 7.23 5.93 10.75
C SER A 280 8.50 5.09 10.78
N LEU A 281 8.83 4.43 11.90
CA LEU A 281 10.20 3.93 12.12
C LEU A 281 10.27 2.54 12.79
N PRO A 282 10.95 1.55 12.17
CA PRO A 282 11.57 0.49 12.95
C PRO A 282 12.81 1.04 13.67
N SER A 283 12.81 0.98 15.00
CA SER A 283 13.86 1.52 15.89
C SER A 283 14.76 0.45 16.50
N LYS A 284 14.49 -0.83 16.23
CA LYS A 284 15.20 -1.96 16.85
C LYS A 284 15.46 -3.08 15.87
N TYR A 285 16.73 -3.32 15.54
CA TYR A 285 17.10 -4.48 14.74
C TYR A 285 16.82 -5.78 15.51
N ALA A 286 16.06 -6.67 14.90
CA ALA A 286 15.67 -7.95 15.49
C ALA A 286 15.67 -9.06 14.44
N PRO A 287 16.83 -9.68 14.16
CA PRO A 287 16.95 -10.64 13.07
C PRO A 287 16.01 -11.84 13.24
N ASN A 288 15.80 -12.31 14.47
CA ASN A 288 14.88 -13.41 14.76
C ASN A 288 13.44 -13.10 14.35
N ARG A 289 12.99 -11.84 14.44
CA ARG A 289 11.64 -11.43 14.02
C ARG A 289 11.51 -11.35 12.51
N ILE A 290 12.55 -10.87 11.84
CA ILE A 290 12.60 -10.82 10.37
C ILE A 290 12.58 -12.25 9.82
N ASN A 291 13.44 -13.14 10.33
CA ASN A 291 13.48 -14.55 9.93
C ASN A 291 12.15 -15.26 10.20
N MET A 292 11.50 -14.98 11.32
CA MET A 292 10.18 -15.53 11.62
C MET A 292 9.15 -15.18 10.54
N ILE A 293 9.08 -13.92 10.08
CA ILE A 293 8.17 -13.52 8.98
C ILE A 293 8.62 -14.13 7.64
N LEU A 294 9.92 -14.15 7.36
CA LEU A 294 10.48 -14.76 6.16
C LEU A 294 10.15 -16.25 6.05
N ASP A 295 10.07 -16.96 7.17
CA ASP A 295 9.63 -18.36 7.23
C ASP A 295 8.14 -18.53 6.91
N GLU A 296 7.31 -17.50 7.12
CA GLU A 296 5.90 -17.52 6.73
C GLU A 296 5.68 -17.36 5.22
N LEU A 297 6.67 -16.81 4.49
CA LEU A 297 6.66 -16.68 3.04
C LEU A 297 7.01 -18.02 2.36
N SER A 298 6.19 -19.04 2.61
CA SER A 298 6.45 -20.42 2.19
C SER A 298 5.48 -20.90 1.08
N PRO A 299 5.87 -21.93 0.30
CA PRO A 299 4.97 -22.58 -0.66
C PRO A 299 3.65 -23.08 -0.03
N GLU A 300 3.69 -23.55 1.21
CA GLU A 300 2.54 -24.13 1.90
C GLU A 300 1.48 -23.08 2.29
N ARG A 301 1.90 -21.80 2.40
CA ARG A 301 1.06 -20.68 2.85
C ARG A 301 0.65 -19.74 1.72
N VAL A 302 1.08 -20.01 0.49
CA VAL A 302 0.90 -19.08 -0.63
C VAL A 302 -0.55 -19.03 -1.12
N ARG A 303 -0.96 -17.86 -1.60
CA ARG A 303 -2.12 -17.66 -2.47
C ARG A 303 -1.72 -16.79 -3.65
N ILE A 304 -2.06 -17.24 -4.84
CA ILE A 304 -1.73 -16.57 -6.09
C ILE A 304 -3.03 -16.10 -6.74
N LEU A 305 -3.11 -14.82 -7.09
CA LEU A 305 -4.18 -14.24 -7.89
C LEU A 305 -3.56 -13.81 -9.23
N CYS A 306 -4.12 -14.31 -10.32
CA CYS A 306 -3.79 -13.89 -11.68
C CYS A 306 -5.02 -13.27 -12.31
N GLU A 307 -4.87 -12.07 -12.83
CA GLU A 307 -5.90 -11.30 -13.52
C GLU A 307 -5.53 -11.25 -14.99
N SER A 308 -6.44 -11.69 -15.86
CA SER A 308 -6.24 -11.59 -17.31
C SER A 308 -7.55 -11.74 -18.07
N LYS A 309 -7.68 -10.97 -19.15
CA LYS A 309 -8.74 -11.16 -20.16
C LYS A 309 -8.61 -12.49 -20.92
N LYS A 310 -7.41 -13.08 -20.96
CA LYS A 310 -7.14 -14.38 -21.61
C LYS A 310 -7.89 -15.54 -20.95
N PHE A 311 -8.44 -15.34 -19.74
CA PHE A 311 -9.26 -16.33 -19.06
C PHE A 311 -10.74 -16.31 -19.46
N GLU A 312 -11.18 -15.39 -20.33
CA GLU A 312 -12.57 -15.36 -20.82
C GLU A 312 -12.99 -16.71 -21.43
N GLY A 313 -14.15 -17.21 -20.99
CA GLY A 313 -14.66 -18.52 -21.40
C GLY A 313 -14.08 -19.72 -20.63
N SER A 314 -13.05 -19.53 -19.80
CA SER A 314 -12.42 -20.61 -18.99
C SER A 314 -12.77 -20.57 -17.50
N THR A 315 -13.42 -19.50 -17.04
CA THR A 315 -13.88 -19.35 -15.64
C THR A 315 -15.21 -20.05 -15.39
N ASN A 316 -15.42 -20.57 -14.18
CA ASN A 316 -16.61 -21.35 -13.82
C ASN A 316 -17.38 -20.83 -12.60
N CYS A 317 -16.90 -19.78 -11.94
CA CYS A 317 -17.50 -19.18 -10.76
C CYS A 317 -17.67 -17.67 -10.94
N ALA A 318 -18.57 -17.07 -10.16
CA ALA A 318 -18.78 -15.63 -10.10
C ALA A 318 -18.92 -15.17 -8.64
N GLU A 319 -18.20 -14.10 -8.28
CA GLU A 319 -18.29 -13.48 -6.96
C GLU A 319 -19.65 -12.77 -6.80
N PRO A 320 -20.41 -12.98 -5.72
CA PRO A 320 -21.80 -12.53 -5.63
C PRO A 320 -22.06 -11.02 -5.70
N TRP A 321 -21.15 -10.16 -5.21
CA TRP A 321 -21.42 -8.73 -5.04
C TRP A 321 -21.00 -7.90 -6.25
N TYR A 322 -19.89 -8.27 -6.89
CA TYR A 322 -19.32 -7.57 -8.04
C TYR A 322 -19.46 -8.35 -9.34
N ASN A 323 -19.95 -9.60 -9.27
CA ASN A 323 -20.03 -10.50 -10.41
C ASN A 323 -18.67 -10.69 -11.09
N THR A 324 -17.62 -10.83 -10.29
CA THR A 324 -16.27 -11.09 -10.80
C THR A 324 -16.17 -12.55 -11.21
N SER A 325 -15.97 -12.81 -12.50
CA SER A 325 -15.78 -14.17 -13.02
C SER A 325 -14.39 -14.70 -12.66
N TYR A 326 -14.34 -15.92 -12.12
CA TYR A 326 -13.08 -16.54 -11.72
C TYR A 326 -13.10 -18.08 -11.79
N SER A 327 -11.93 -18.68 -11.69
CA SER A 327 -11.74 -20.11 -11.41
C SER A 327 -10.64 -20.29 -10.36
N ILE A 328 -10.62 -21.46 -9.73
CA ILE A 328 -9.64 -21.82 -8.70
C ILE A 328 -8.94 -23.11 -9.10
N GLU A 329 -7.62 -23.12 -8.97
CA GLU A 329 -6.76 -24.28 -9.12
C GLU A 329 -5.94 -24.47 -7.85
N ASN A 330 -5.57 -25.72 -7.55
CA ASN A 330 -4.67 -26.02 -6.44
C ASN A 330 -3.21 -25.92 -6.91
N VAL A 331 -2.36 -25.28 -6.12
CA VAL A 331 -0.93 -25.16 -6.34
C VAL A 331 -0.19 -25.90 -5.24
N THR A 332 0.32 -27.08 -5.58
CA THR A 332 1.06 -27.88 -4.60
C THR A 332 2.48 -27.32 -4.39
N PRO A 333 3.10 -27.52 -3.20
CA PRO A 333 4.51 -27.17 -2.98
C PRO A 333 5.46 -27.84 -3.99
N TYR A 334 5.08 -29.02 -4.51
CA TYR A 334 5.83 -29.70 -5.57
C TYR A 334 5.84 -28.90 -6.89
N MET A 335 4.70 -28.35 -7.30
CA MET A 335 4.61 -27.48 -8.49
C MET A 335 5.48 -26.24 -8.32
N ILE A 336 5.43 -25.59 -7.15
CA ILE A 336 6.26 -24.42 -6.87
C ILE A 336 7.74 -24.79 -6.93
N LYS A 337 8.13 -25.96 -6.42
CA LYS A 337 9.50 -26.46 -6.54
C LYS A 337 9.92 -26.64 -8.00
N GLN A 338 9.04 -27.11 -8.88
CA GLN A 338 9.32 -27.21 -10.32
C GLN A 338 9.48 -25.84 -10.96
N TRP A 339 8.63 -24.87 -10.61
CA TRP A 339 8.73 -23.48 -11.07
C TRP A 339 10.04 -22.82 -10.64
N ILE A 340 10.45 -23.02 -9.38
CA ILE A 340 11.76 -22.59 -8.88
C ILE A 340 12.88 -23.18 -9.74
N GLN A 341 12.85 -24.49 -10.02
CA GLN A 341 13.90 -25.12 -10.84
C GLN A 341 13.98 -24.56 -12.27
N LYS A 342 12.84 -24.21 -12.86
CA LYS A 342 12.74 -23.67 -14.23
C LYS A 342 13.10 -22.18 -14.34
N ALA A 343 12.82 -21.40 -13.30
CA ALA A 343 13.03 -19.95 -13.30
C ALA A 343 14.49 -19.56 -13.64
N PRO A 344 14.74 -18.39 -14.23
CA PRO A 344 16.10 -17.87 -14.37
C PRO A 344 16.74 -17.60 -12.99
N THR A 345 18.06 -17.74 -12.87
CA THR A 345 18.80 -17.46 -11.61
C THR A 345 20.00 -16.55 -11.83
N GLU A 346 20.51 -16.47 -13.05
CA GLU A 346 21.69 -15.71 -13.37
C GLU A 346 21.40 -14.25 -13.03
N LYS A 347 22.13 -13.70 -12.05
CA LYS A 347 22.07 -12.31 -11.55
C LYS A 347 21.16 -12.01 -10.35
N LEU A 348 20.52 -12.94 -9.65
CA LEU A 348 19.86 -12.58 -8.37
C LEU A 348 20.88 -12.39 -7.25
N TYR A 349 20.88 -11.23 -6.58
CA TYR A 349 21.72 -10.94 -5.40
C TYR A 349 21.13 -9.81 -4.52
N LEU A 350 21.64 -9.68 -3.29
CA LEU A 350 21.24 -8.60 -2.37
C LEU A 350 21.72 -7.22 -2.85
N PRO A 351 20.98 -6.14 -2.57
CA PRO A 351 21.41 -4.80 -2.95
C PRO A 351 22.76 -4.44 -2.31
N LYS A 352 23.49 -3.54 -2.96
CA LYS A 352 24.71 -2.94 -2.42
C LYS A 352 24.34 -1.78 -1.48
N PRO A 353 25.23 -1.37 -0.56
CA PRO A 353 24.99 -0.19 0.26
C PRO A 353 24.66 1.05 -0.58
N ASN A 354 23.59 1.73 -0.21
CA ASN A 354 23.07 2.88 -0.93
C ASN A 354 23.99 4.09 -0.73
N ILE A 355 24.51 4.62 -1.85
CA ILE A 355 25.43 5.76 -1.86
C ILE A 355 24.73 7.12 -1.76
N PHE A 356 23.41 7.17 -1.92
CA PHE A 356 22.60 8.38 -1.95
C PHE A 356 22.01 8.77 -0.59
N VAL A 357 22.08 7.89 0.41
CA VAL A 357 21.61 8.22 1.77
C VAL A 357 22.35 9.47 2.27
N PRO A 358 21.63 10.56 2.58
CA PRO A 358 22.25 11.83 2.87
C PRO A 358 22.99 11.79 4.21
N LYS A 359 24.26 12.19 4.20
CA LYS A 359 25.13 12.22 5.39
C LYS A 359 25.28 13.60 6.01
N ASP A 360 25.09 14.65 5.19
CA ASP A 360 25.16 16.04 5.61
C ASP A 360 23.79 16.68 5.43
N LEU A 361 23.14 16.96 6.56
CA LEU A 361 21.84 17.62 6.64
C LEU A 361 21.98 19.03 7.22
N SER A 362 23.20 19.58 7.25
CA SER A 362 23.44 20.92 7.76
C SER A 362 22.79 21.98 6.88
N LEU A 363 22.14 22.95 7.52
CA LEU A 363 21.52 24.07 6.83
C LEU A 363 22.59 25.10 6.46
N LYS A 364 22.56 25.59 5.23
CA LYS A 364 23.44 26.66 4.78
C LYS A 364 22.93 28.02 5.26
N GLU A 365 23.84 28.83 5.79
CA GLU A 365 23.53 30.23 6.11
C GLU A 365 23.33 31.04 4.83
N VAL A 366 22.28 31.86 4.82
CA VAL A 366 21.93 32.71 3.69
C VAL A 366 22.03 34.16 4.16
N PRO A 367 22.95 34.96 3.59
CA PRO A 367 23.22 36.31 4.07
C PRO A 367 22.09 37.30 3.75
N ASP A 368 21.38 37.13 2.63
CA ASP A 368 20.37 38.06 2.15
C ASP A 368 18.96 37.49 2.27
N LYS A 369 18.05 38.24 2.93
CA LYS A 369 16.63 37.90 2.99
C LYS A 369 15.96 38.24 1.67
N VAL A 370 15.66 37.23 0.85
CA VAL A 370 14.99 37.41 -0.45
C VAL A 370 13.56 36.87 -0.39
N THR A 371 12.57 37.66 -0.82
CA THR A 371 11.15 37.26 -0.83
C THR A 371 10.76 36.49 -2.09
N PHE A 372 11.35 36.83 -3.24
CA PHE A 372 11.05 36.24 -4.55
C PHE A 372 12.29 35.65 -5.22
N PRO A 373 12.16 34.70 -6.16
CA PRO A 373 13.29 34.21 -6.93
C PRO A 373 14.01 35.34 -7.68
N THR A 374 15.34 35.32 -7.64
CA THR A 374 16.21 36.28 -8.32
C THR A 374 16.92 35.62 -9.49
N ILE A 375 17.19 36.40 -10.54
CA ILE A 375 17.94 35.92 -11.70
C ILE A 375 19.43 36.01 -11.37
N LEU A 376 20.10 34.86 -11.24
CA LEU A 376 21.56 34.82 -11.06
C LEU A 376 22.29 34.79 -12.40
N ARG A 377 21.69 34.19 -13.43
CA ARG A 377 22.28 34.08 -14.76
C ARG A 377 21.23 34.26 -15.84
N LYS A 378 21.53 35.10 -16.82
CA LYS A 378 20.72 35.28 -18.02
C LYS A 378 21.62 35.31 -19.25
N THR A 379 21.54 34.26 -20.05
CA THR A 379 22.22 34.16 -21.35
C THR A 379 21.19 33.87 -22.45
N PRO A 380 21.55 33.94 -23.74
CA PRO A 380 20.67 33.49 -24.82
C PRO A 380 20.24 32.02 -24.71
N LEU A 381 21.04 31.18 -24.02
CA LEU A 381 20.81 29.74 -23.90
C LEU A 381 20.15 29.30 -22.59
N SER A 382 20.22 30.10 -21.53
CA SER A 382 19.70 29.70 -20.22
C SER A 382 19.31 30.88 -19.33
N ARG A 383 18.35 30.63 -18.45
CA ARG A 383 17.98 31.54 -17.36
C ARG A 383 17.97 30.76 -16.05
N LEU A 384 18.82 31.16 -15.11
CA LEU A 384 18.90 30.57 -13.78
C LEU A 384 18.20 31.49 -12.78
N TRP A 385 17.12 30.98 -12.21
CA TRP A 385 16.43 31.58 -11.08
C TRP A 385 16.86 30.88 -9.80
N TYR A 386 17.09 31.65 -8.75
CA TYR A 386 17.46 31.13 -7.44
C TYR A 386 16.68 31.84 -6.35
N LYS A 387 16.19 31.04 -5.41
CA LYS A 387 15.64 31.53 -4.16
C LYS A 387 16.13 30.61 -3.04
N PRO A 388 16.89 31.12 -2.06
CA PRO A 388 17.16 30.35 -0.86
C PRO A 388 15.87 30.08 -0.09
N ASP A 389 15.81 28.97 0.64
CA ASP A 389 14.69 28.75 1.57
C ASP A 389 14.78 29.74 2.74
N MET A 390 13.68 30.46 2.96
CA MET A 390 13.53 31.47 4.01
C MET A 390 12.35 31.16 4.95
N LEU A 391 11.68 30.02 4.74
CA LEU A 391 10.42 29.68 5.40
C LEU A 391 10.49 28.33 6.13
N PHE A 392 11.02 27.30 5.49
CA PHE A 392 10.91 25.92 5.99
C PHE A 392 12.15 25.47 6.75
N PHE A 393 13.32 26.00 6.38
CA PHE A 393 14.62 25.69 6.96
C PHE A 393 14.89 24.17 6.98
N THR A 394 14.62 23.51 5.85
CA THR A 394 14.86 22.07 5.68
C THR A 394 16.09 21.83 4.78
N PRO A 395 16.79 20.69 4.93
CA PRO A 395 17.94 20.32 4.12
C PRO A 395 17.51 19.80 2.74
N LYS A 396 16.57 20.48 2.09
CA LYS A 396 16.01 20.11 0.79
C LYS A 396 16.28 21.20 -0.23
N VAL A 397 16.42 20.78 -1.48
CA VAL A 397 16.48 21.69 -2.63
C VAL A 397 15.50 21.23 -3.69
N TYR A 398 14.76 22.17 -4.26
CA TYR A 398 13.91 21.92 -5.43
C TYR A 398 14.62 22.45 -6.67
N ILE A 399 14.99 21.55 -7.57
CA ILE A 399 15.63 21.88 -8.84
C ILE A 399 14.61 21.63 -9.95
N ILE A 400 14.19 22.70 -10.61
CA ILE A 400 13.27 22.65 -11.76
C ILE A 400 14.05 23.10 -12.99
N ILE A 401 14.06 22.25 -14.02
CA ILE A 401 14.75 22.52 -15.29
C ILE A 401 13.74 22.43 -16.43
N ASP A 402 13.38 23.57 -17.00
CA ASP A 402 12.52 23.65 -18.18
C ASP A 402 13.35 23.72 -19.46
N PHE A 403 13.19 22.72 -20.33
CA PHE A 403 13.81 22.69 -21.65
C PHE A 403 12.85 23.26 -22.70
N HIS A 404 13.21 24.38 -23.31
CA HIS A 404 12.43 24.95 -24.42
C HIS A 404 12.91 24.40 -25.77
N CYS A 405 12.18 23.44 -26.32
CA CYS A 405 12.44 22.86 -27.63
C CYS A 405 11.19 22.97 -28.52
N PRO A 406 11.09 23.90 -29.47
CA PRO A 406 9.92 24.02 -30.35
C PRO A 406 9.64 22.74 -31.14
N LEU A 407 10.67 21.95 -31.44
CA LEU A 407 10.54 20.70 -32.18
C LEU A 407 9.88 19.58 -31.37
N SER A 408 9.82 19.66 -30.04
CA SER A 408 9.27 18.58 -29.22
C SER A 408 7.74 18.49 -29.26
N SER A 409 7.05 19.54 -29.70
CA SER A 409 5.57 19.59 -29.67
C SER A 409 4.95 20.33 -30.87
N HIS A 410 5.68 20.43 -31.98
CA HIS A 410 5.21 21.14 -33.19
C HIS A 410 4.12 20.38 -33.96
N SER A 411 3.99 19.06 -33.72
CA SER A 411 2.94 18.21 -34.27
C SER A 411 2.52 17.17 -33.22
N PRO A 412 1.36 16.51 -33.38
CA PRO A 412 0.97 15.39 -32.52
C PRO A 412 2.02 14.28 -32.48
N GLU A 413 2.63 13.92 -33.60
CA GLU A 413 3.67 12.89 -33.69
C GLU A 413 4.92 13.27 -32.90
N ALA A 414 5.34 14.54 -32.97
CA ALA A 414 6.48 15.05 -32.22
C ALA A 414 6.22 15.03 -30.71
N ALA A 415 4.99 15.38 -30.30
CA ALA A 415 4.58 15.36 -28.90
C ALA A 415 4.61 13.93 -28.33
N VAL A 416 4.04 12.96 -29.06
CA VAL A 416 4.06 11.55 -28.67
C VAL A 416 5.49 11.01 -28.66
N SER A 417 6.31 11.30 -29.67
CA SER A 417 7.72 10.87 -29.72
C SER A 417 8.53 11.41 -28.56
N THR A 418 8.29 12.66 -28.17
CA THR A 418 8.94 13.27 -27.01
C THR A 418 8.51 12.58 -25.72
N SER A 419 7.21 12.33 -25.54
CA SER A 419 6.69 11.59 -24.38
C SER A 419 7.34 10.21 -24.27
N LEU A 420 7.34 9.44 -25.36
CA LEU A 420 7.94 8.10 -25.40
C LEU A 420 9.43 8.12 -25.09
N PHE A 421 10.17 9.11 -25.61
CA PHE A 421 11.58 9.28 -25.28
C PHE A 421 11.81 9.53 -23.79
N VAL A 422 10.98 10.38 -23.17
CA VAL A 422 11.07 10.66 -21.72
C VAL A 422 10.75 9.41 -20.92
N ASP A 423 9.69 8.68 -21.28
CA ASP A 423 9.30 7.44 -20.60
C ASP A 423 10.42 6.39 -20.69
N LEU A 424 11.02 6.20 -21.88
CA LEU A 424 12.16 5.29 -22.07
C LEU A 424 13.42 5.73 -21.31
N LEU A 425 13.67 7.04 -21.20
CA LEU A 425 14.80 7.55 -20.45
C LEU A 425 14.62 7.32 -18.94
N VAL A 426 13.43 7.57 -18.41
CA VAL A 426 13.09 7.26 -17.00
C VAL A 426 13.21 5.76 -16.76
N ASP A 427 12.67 4.94 -17.67
CA ASP A 427 12.73 3.49 -17.60
C ASP A 427 14.17 2.95 -17.56
N TYR A 428 15.04 3.50 -18.42
CA TYR A 428 16.46 3.16 -18.50
C TYR A 428 17.23 3.56 -17.24
N LEU A 429 16.92 4.74 -16.67
CA LEU A 429 17.60 5.24 -15.48
C LEU A 429 17.11 4.62 -14.17
N ASN A 430 15.96 3.93 -14.18
CA ASN A 430 15.29 3.44 -12.97
C ASN A 430 16.20 2.64 -12.04
N ALA A 431 16.95 1.66 -12.57
CA ALA A 431 17.79 0.79 -11.74
C ALA A 431 18.91 1.54 -11.00
N TYR A 432 19.40 2.65 -11.56
CA TYR A 432 20.40 3.51 -10.92
C TYR A 432 19.74 4.56 -10.00
N ALA A 433 18.61 5.13 -10.44
CA ALA A 433 17.93 6.21 -9.74
C ALA A 433 17.06 5.72 -8.58
N TYR A 434 16.72 4.43 -8.49
CA TYR A 434 15.88 3.87 -7.43
C TYR A 434 16.48 4.07 -6.03
N ASP A 435 17.79 3.96 -5.91
CA ASP A 435 18.49 4.18 -4.64
C ASP A 435 18.54 5.67 -4.24
N ALA A 436 18.29 6.61 -5.16
CA ALA A 436 18.39 8.05 -4.94
C ALA A 436 17.05 8.69 -4.52
#